data_AF-A0A0V1HTR4-F1
#
_entry.id   AF-A0A0V1HTR4-F1
#
_cell.length_a   1.000
_cell.length_b   1.000
_cell.length_c   1.000
_cell.angle_alpha   90.00
_cell.angle_beta   90.00
_cell.angle_gamma   90.00
#
_symmetry.space_group_name_H-M   'P 1'
#
loop_
_entity.id
_entity.type
_entity.pdbx_description
1 polymer ?
#
loop_
_entity_poly.entity_id
_entity_poly.type
_entity_poly.pdbx_seq_one_letter_code
_entity_poly.pdbx_strand_id
1 'polypeptide(L)'
;MLRNTFQSGYLSLLFSLGNNPLQIWDKHASKGTIKRLEDADIKSEVIELSSNTVCETFISCPISSRDVLAIKLPFLIMTVRNMEKYFSFEVHILDSAGVQRRFCVNNFQSCSRIKPEICTIPLRMESGWNTVQFNLMDFTKRAYGTNFIEAQRIIIYANCRLRRVFFSDKPYREDEIPINATRIISNVRRIFLKRSTIPCKMDYYACKCKTLCSYYIAVLLSNKTAVDIMPSLNYNFKLNIALMNWGYLCTSPSKYLMINARSDNLFKVKKCEEAMMMNRRCVILADGYYETCQKTNKKHFVFLPASPEYRLKVLGEDERYNRKLMHMAGIFIENNETDDKEGFSFVIITVDASESVSKIHSRMPAILETDEDVLKWLNPDEYPSAAAARLLKPVECTVMETNVKTHCHVPDKDGSIQMRITDFMKPPSPKKQKR
;
A
#
# COMPACT_ATOMS: atom_id res chain seq x y z
N MET A 1 4.05 15.88 27.25
CA MET A 1 2.92 16.75 26.85
C MET A 1 1.53 16.10 27.03
N LEU A 2 0.99 15.30 26.10
CA LEU A 2 -0.46 15.00 25.97
C LEU A 2 -0.94 13.67 26.59
N ARG A 3 -0.08 12.96 27.34
CA ARG A 3 -0.35 11.60 27.85
C ARG A 3 -1.57 11.48 28.78
N ASN A 4 -1.97 12.57 29.46
CA ASN A 4 -3.14 12.61 30.35
C ASN A 4 -4.38 13.26 29.69
N THR A 5 -4.30 13.64 28.42
CA THR A 5 -5.39 14.31 27.68
C THR A 5 -6.39 13.26 27.19
N PHE A 6 -7.66 13.63 27.05
CA PHE A 6 -8.62 12.82 26.29
C PHE A 6 -8.20 12.79 24.81
N GLN A 7 -8.14 11.61 24.21
CA GLN A 7 -7.70 11.40 22.83
C GLN A 7 -8.67 10.45 22.14
N SER A 8 -9.65 11.01 21.43
CA SER A 8 -10.69 10.32 20.67
C SER A 8 -11.14 11.24 19.53
N GLY A 9 -11.61 10.68 18.42
CA GLY A 9 -11.88 11.42 17.20
C GLY A 9 -10.58 11.94 16.60
N TYR A 10 -10.33 13.24 16.72
CA TYR A 10 -9.12 13.90 16.20
C TYR A 10 -8.51 14.88 17.21
N LEU A 11 -7.23 15.17 17.00
CA LEU A 11 -6.37 15.92 17.92
C LEU A 11 -5.46 16.85 17.11
N SER A 12 -5.83 18.13 17.02
CA SER A 12 -5.10 19.12 16.23
C SER A 12 -3.81 19.58 16.92
N LEU A 13 -2.69 19.57 16.18
CA LEU A 13 -1.41 20.13 16.62
C LEU A 13 -1.06 21.43 15.89
N LEU A 14 -1.54 21.61 14.66
CA LEU A 14 -1.32 22.80 13.84
C LEU A 14 -2.58 23.05 13.01
N PHE A 15 -3.11 24.27 13.08
CA PHE A 15 -4.07 24.80 12.12
C PHE A 15 -3.72 26.26 11.83
N SER A 16 -3.41 26.57 10.58
CA SER A 16 -2.75 27.83 10.22
C SER A 16 -3.57 29.10 10.47
N LEU A 17 -4.90 29.03 10.54
CA LEU A 17 -5.73 30.20 10.89
C LEU A 17 -5.67 30.58 12.37
N GLY A 18 -5.37 29.64 13.28
CA GLY A 18 -5.38 29.91 14.72
C GLY A 18 -4.40 31.02 15.11
N ASN A 19 -4.71 31.81 16.15
CA ASN A 19 -3.93 33.01 16.51
C ASN A 19 -2.43 32.71 16.68
N ASN A 20 -2.10 31.67 17.44
CA ASN A 20 -0.72 31.18 17.61
C ASN A 20 -0.63 29.72 17.10
N PRO A 21 -0.44 29.48 15.79
CA PRO A 21 -0.58 28.14 15.20
C PRO A 21 0.65 27.25 15.43
N LEU A 22 1.79 27.85 15.81
CA LEU A 22 3.04 27.17 16.16
C LEU A 22 3.34 27.19 17.66
N GLN A 23 2.35 27.43 18.53
CA GLN A 23 2.55 27.62 19.98
C GLN A 23 3.13 26.42 20.74
N ILE A 24 3.13 25.23 20.13
CA ILE A 24 3.70 23.98 20.67
C ILE A 24 4.82 23.43 19.76
N TRP A 25 5.27 24.22 18.80
CA TRP A 25 6.28 23.85 17.81
C TRP A 25 7.54 24.69 18.00
N ASP A 26 8.68 24.03 18.16
CA ASP A 26 9.99 24.65 17.94
C ASP A 26 10.17 24.98 16.45
N LYS A 27 10.96 26.02 16.15
CA LYS A 27 11.13 26.62 14.83
C LYS A 27 12.61 26.80 14.54
N HIS A 28 13.19 25.88 13.77
CA HIS A 28 14.58 25.97 13.35
C HIS A 28 14.67 26.47 11.89
N ALA A 29 15.37 27.57 11.65
CA ALA A 29 15.60 28.09 10.30
C ALA A 29 17.01 28.69 10.20
N SER A 30 17.98 27.91 9.71
CA SER A 30 19.38 28.35 9.57
C SER A 30 19.64 29.05 8.23
N LYS A 31 19.16 28.45 7.12
CA LYS A 31 19.27 29.00 5.76
C LYS A 31 17.92 28.89 5.02
N GLY A 32 16.89 29.44 5.62
CA GLY A 32 15.52 29.35 5.10
C GLY A 32 14.55 30.25 5.86
N THR A 33 13.27 30.11 5.55
CA THR A 33 12.20 30.91 6.16
C THR A 33 11.06 30.03 6.64
N ILE A 34 10.41 30.46 7.74
CA ILE A 34 9.17 29.91 8.28
C ILE A 34 8.23 31.11 8.48
N LYS A 35 7.18 31.21 7.67
CA LYS A 35 6.29 32.39 7.63
C LYS A 35 4.83 32.02 7.41
N ARG A 36 3.92 32.83 7.95
CA ARG A 36 2.49 32.80 7.64
C ARG A 36 2.23 33.67 6.41
N LEU A 37 1.51 33.17 5.42
CA LEU A 37 1.15 33.89 4.18
C LEU A 37 -0.18 33.39 3.63
N GLU A 38 -0.83 34.16 2.77
CA GLU A 38 -2.03 33.71 2.04
C GLU A 38 -1.65 32.85 0.82
N ASP A 39 -2.27 31.68 0.68
CA ASP A 39 -2.12 30.82 -0.49
C ASP A 39 -3.21 31.10 -1.53
N ALA A 40 -2.81 31.43 -2.75
CA ALA A 40 -3.72 31.92 -3.80
C ALA A 40 -4.81 30.91 -4.22
N ASP A 41 -4.50 29.61 -4.19
CA ASP A 41 -5.41 28.55 -4.63
C ASP A 41 -6.59 28.39 -3.66
N ILE A 42 -6.31 28.43 -2.36
CA ILE A 42 -7.31 28.23 -1.29
C ILE A 42 -7.75 29.53 -0.61
N LYS A 43 -7.23 30.69 -1.05
CA LYS A 43 -7.54 32.05 -0.56
C LYS A 43 -7.56 32.14 0.97
N SER A 44 -6.51 31.62 1.58
CA SER A 44 -6.46 31.45 3.02
C SER A 44 -5.03 31.28 3.54
N GLU A 45 -4.82 31.64 4.80
CA GLU A 45 -3.48 31.64 5.39
C GLU A 45 -2.92 30.24 5.63
N VAL A 46 -1.63 30.07 5.36
CA VAL A 46 -0.85 28.84 5.50
C VAL A 46 0.53 29.15 6.07
N ILE A 47 1.22 28.12 6.55
CA ILE A 47 2.59 28.24 7.04
C ILE A 47 3.53 27.69 5.98
N GLU A 48 4.26 28.58 5.29
CA GLU A 48 5.30 28.20 4.34
C GLU A 48 6.62 27.95 5.08
N LEU A 49 7.23 26.79 4.84
CA LEU A 49 8.62 26.49 5.16
C LEU A 49 9.40 26.41 3.84
N SER A 50 10.53 27.10 3.72
CA SER A 50 11.30 27.17 2.47
C SER A 50 12.79 27.25 2.74
N SER A 51 13.59 26.39 2.09
CA SER A 51 15.06 26.38 2.18
C SER A 51 15.68 25.61 1.01
N ASN A 52 16.87 26.03 0.60
CA ASN A 52 17.67 25.33 -0.41
C ASN A 52 18.12 23.93 0.07
N THR A 53 18.25 23.74 1.38
CA THR A 53 18.63 22.45 1.99
C THR A 53 17.51 21.99 2.93
N VAL A 54 16.88 20.85 2.62
CA VAL A 54 15.68 20.37 3.31
C VAL A 54 15.82 20.32 4.84
N CYS A 55 16.99 19.88 5.34
CA CYS A 55 17.27 19.74 6.77
C CYS A 55 17.68 21.05 7.48
N GLU A 56 18.01 22.13 6.77
CA GLU A 56 18.43 23.41 7.39
C GLU A 56 17.25 24.26 7.89
N THR A 57 16.01 23.86 7.60
CA THR A 57 14.79 24.53 8.10
C THR A 57 13.69 23.52 8.38
N PHE A 58 13.13 23.55 9.59
CA PHE A 58 12.05 22.67 10.03
C PHE A 58 11.27 23.26 11.21
N ILE A 59 10.06 22.74 11.43
CA ILE A 59 9.35 22.86 12.72
C ILE A 59 9.32 21.49 13.41
N SER A 60 9.40 21.47 14.74
CA SER A 60 9.27 20.21 15.51
C SER A 60 8.35 20.34 16.72
N CYS A 61 7.59 19.29 17.04
CA CYS A 61 6.63 19.27 18.15
C CYS A 61 6.83 18.01 18.99
N PRO A 62 7.02 18.11 20.32
CA PRO A 62 6.93 19.33 21.14
C PRO A 62 8.20 20.19 21.08
N ILE A 63 8.10 21.45 21.55
CA ILE A 63 9.21 22.43 21.58
C ILE A 63 10.48 21.86 22.24
N SER A 64 10.32 21.21 23.39
CA SER A 64 11.44 20.66 24.16
C SER A 64 11.87 19.31 23.58
N SER A 65 13.17 19.17 23.29
CA SER A 65 13.78 17.91 22.86
C SER A 65 13.69 16.80 23.93
N ARG A 66 13.47 17.17 25.19
CA ARG A 66 13.24 16.24 26.32
C ARG A 66 11.77 15.82 26.47
N ASP A 67 10.83 16.60 25.94
CA ASP A 67 9.40 16.30 26.00
C ASP A 67 8.96 15.32 24.92
N VAL A 68 7.90 14.57 25.21
CA VAL A 68 7.19 13.73 24.24
C VAL A 68 5.72 14.14 24.10
N LEU A 69 5.21 14.08 22.86
CA LEU A 69 3.79 14.25 22.54
C LEU A 69 2.92 13.28 23.34
N ALA A 70 3.22 11.98 23.28
CA ALA A 70 2.42 10.90 23.87
C ALA A 70 0.99 10.81 23.31
N ILE A 71 0.87 10.86 21.98
CA ILE A 71 -0.40 10.71 21.25
C ILE A 71 -0.59 9.25 20.83
N LYS A 72 -1.71 8.64 21.22
CA LYS A 72 -2.04 7.22 20.96
C LYS A 72 -2.94 7.01 19.74
N LEU A 73 -3.42 8.11 19.15
CA LEU A 73 -4.20 8.09 17.91
C LEU A 73 -3.31 7.59 16.75
N PRO A 74 -3.73 6.56 16.00
CA PRO A 74 -2.88 5.88 15.03
C PRO A 74 -2.69 6.62 13.70
N PHE A 75 -3.64 7.44 13.27
CA PHE A 75 -3.48 8.19 12.02
C PHE A 75 -2.87 9.57 12.29
N LEU A 76 -1.81 9.92 11.57
CA LEU A 76 -1.30 11.27 11.41
C LEU A 76 -1.79 11.81 10.07
N ILE A 77 -2.48 12.94 10.05
CA ILE A 77 -2.98 13.59 8.84
C ILE A 77 -2.37 14.99 8.70
N MET A 78 -1.93 15.31 7.49
CA MET A 78 -1.33 16.59 7.13
C MET A 78 -1.89 17.10 5.80
N THR A 79 -2.49 18.29 5.82
CA THR A 79 -2.88 19.01 4.60
C THR A 79 -1.73 19.94 4.21
N VAL A 80 -1.08 19.63 3.09
CA VAL A 80 0.20 20.19 2.67
C VAL A 80 0.26 20.46 1.16
N ARG A 81 0.74 21.63 0.75
CA ARG A 81 1.01 21.92 -0.67
C ARG A 81 2.36 21.36 -1.08
N ASN A 82 2.38 20.63 -2.19
CA ASN A 82 3.60 20.29 -2.91
C ASN A 82 4.16 21.56 -3.56
N MET A 83 5.43 21.87 -3.26
CA MET A 83 6.15 23.03 -3.82
C MET A 83 7.08 22.64 -4.98
N GLU A 84 6.90 21.44 -5.55
CA GLU A 84 7.70 20.85 -6.64
C GLU A 84 9.21 20.82 -6.32
N LYS A 85 9.49 20.56 -5.04
CA LYS A 85 10.81 20.57 -4.41
C LYS A 85 10.92 19.44 -3.39
N TYR A 86 12.15 19.14 -2.98
CA TYR A 86 12.42 18.12 -1.98
C TYR A 86 11.82 18.49 -0.62
N PHE A 87 10.95 17.62 -0.11
CA PHE A 87 10.17 17.73 1.12
C PHE A 87 10.31 16.44 1.95
N SER A 88 10.26 16.58 3.28
CA SER A 88 10.35 15.47 4.24
C SER A 88 9.55 15.78 5.51
N PHE A 89 9.08 14.75 6.19
CA PHE A 89 8.72 14.80 7.60
C PHE A 89 9.23 13.57 8.35
N GLU A 90 9.57 13.76 9.63
CA GLU A 90 9.91 12.67 10.56
C GLU A 90 8.85 12.56 11.64
N VAL A 91 8.47 11.32 12.00
CA VAL A 91 7.61 11.05 13.15
C VAL A 91 8.24 9.95 14.01
N HIS A 92 8.55 10.31 15.26
CA HIS A 92 9.12 9.43 16.27
C HIS A 92 7.97 8.79 17.04
N ILE A 93 8.03 7.48 17.24
CA ILE A 93 7.04 6.69 17.95
C ILE A 93 7.71 5.79 18.99
N LEU A 94 6.97 5.45 20.04
CA LEU A 94 7.30 4.34 20.94
C LEU A 94 6.54 3.10 20.48
N ASP A 95 7.22 1.96 20.42
CA ASP A 95 6.62 0.67 20.09
C ASP A 95 6.44 -0.26 21.30
N SER A 96 5.75 -1.38 21.09
CA SER A 96 5.42 -2.35 22.13
C SER A 96 6.60 -3.20 22.61
N ALA A 97 7.79 -3.05 22.03
CA ALA A 97 9.04 -3.58 22.59
C ALA A 97 9.78 -2.54 23.45
N GLY A 98 9.18 -1.36 23.67
CA GLY A 98 9.78 -0.25 24.39
C GLY A 98 10.80 0.55 23.59
N VAL A 99 10.93 0.28 22.29
CA VAL A 99 11.95 0.92 21.44
C VAL A 99 11.39 2.17 20.78
N GLN A 100 12.17 3.24 20.78
CA GLN A 100 11.88 4.43 19.99
C GLN A 100 12.20 4.14 18.52
N ARG A 101 11.20 4.23 17.66
CA ARG A 101 11.36 4.13 16.20
C ARG A 101 11.09 5.50 15.57
N ARG A 102 11.70 5.76 14.43
CA ARG A 102 11.50 6.97 13.64
C ARG A 102 11.09 6.60 12.22
N PHE A 103 10.00 7.18 11.75
CA PHE A 103 9.60 7.13 10.35
C PHE A 103 10.05 8.41 9.64
N CYS A 104 10.91 8.29 8.62
CA CYS A 104 11.37 9.37 7.76
C CYS A 104 10.64 9.29 6.41
N VAL A 105 9.67 10.18 6.16
CA VAL A 105 8.75 10.12 5.03
C VAL A 105 9.06 11.28 4.08
N ASN A 106 9.47 11.01 2.84
CA ASN A 106 10.04 12.04 1.95
C ASN A 106 9.85 11.77 0.45
N ASN A 107 9.84 12.82 -0.37
CA ASN A 107 9.51 12.75 -1.80
C ASN A 107 10.71 12.58 -2.76
N PHE A 108 11.93 12.46 -2.23
CA PHE A 108 13.17 12.39 -3.00
C PHE A 108 13.85 11.01 -2.97
N GLN A 109 13.15 9.99 -2.46
CA GLN A 109 13.61 8.60 -2.42
C GLN A 109 12.58 7.69 -3.09
N SER A 110 13.07 6.62 -3.72
CA SER A 110 12.27 5.68 -4.52
C SER A 110 12.00 4.34 -3.83
N CYS A 111 12.58 4.08 -2.65
CA CYS A 111 12.53 2.77 -2.01
C CYS A 111 12.45 2.89 -0.48
N SER A 112 11.53 2.16 0.13
CA SER A 112 11.48 2.02 1.59
C SER A 112 12.72 1.31 2.13
N ARG A 113 13.21 1.72 3.30
CA ARG A 113 14.36 1.08 3.97
C ARG A 113 14.08 0.93 5.46
N ILE A 114 14.19 -0.29 5.99
CA ILE A 114 13.96 -0.56 7.41
C ILE A 114 15.31 -0.86 8.08
N LYS A 115 15.70 -0.01 9.03
CA LYS A 115 16.75 -0.25 10.03
C LYS A 115 16.08 -0.38 11.41
N PRO A 116 16.73 -0.97 12.43
CA PRO A 116 16.12 -1.19 13.75
C PRO A 116 15.39 0.02 14.33
N GLU A 117 15.99 1.21 14.33
CA GLU A 117 15.38 2.42 14.92
C GLU A 117 14.80 3.40 13.88
N ILE A 118 15.07 3.18 12.58
CA ILE A 118 14.74 4.13 11.52
C ILE A 118 14.12 3.38 10.34
N CYS A 119 12.87 3.69 10.02
CA CYS A 119 12.20 3.27 8.80
C CYS A 119 12.04 4.48 7.89
N THR A 120 12.58 4.38 6.69
CA THR A 120 12.56 5.42 5.67
C THR A 120 11.56 5.03 4.59
N ILE A 121 10.68 5.95 4.18
CA ILE A 121 9.50 5.67 3.35
C ILE A 121 9.41 6.73 2.22
N PRO A 122 9.22 6.31 0.96
CA PRO A 122 8.99 7.22 -0.15
C PRO A 122 7.58 7.81 -0.12
N LEU A 123 7.44 9.10 -0.44
CA LEU A 123 6.19 9.83 -0.51
C LEU A 123 5.97 10.38 -1.92
N ARG A 124 4.98 9.84 -2.64
CA ARG A 124 4.50 10.49 -3.88
C ARG A 124 3.52 11.60 -3.51
N MET A 125 3.63 12.73 -4.20
CA MET A 125 2.71 13.87 -4.06
C MET A 125 2.30 14.33 -5.46
N GLU A 126 1.06 14.76 -5.60
CA GLU A 126 0.54 15.43 -6.80
C GLU A 126 0.93 16.92 -6.75
N SER A 127 0.81 17.65 -7.86
CA SER A 127 1.03 19.11 -7.83
C SER A 127 -0.11 19.80 -7.06
N GLY A 128 0.17 20.95 -6.44
CA GLY A 128 -0.81 21.65 -5.60
C GLY A 128 -1.06 20.99 -4.24
N TRP A 129 -2.31 21.02 -3.77
CA TRP A 129 -2.68 20.66 -2.41
C TRP A 129 -2.91 19.15 -2.22
N ASN A 130 -2.22 18.56 -1.25
CA ASN A 130 -2.26 17.13 -0.92
C ASN A 130 -2.73 16.93 0.53
N THR A 131 -3.57 15.93 0.80
CA THR A 131 -3.89 15.48 2.18
C THR A 131 -3.20 14.14 2.44
N VAL A 132 -2.04 14.18 3.09
CA VAL A 132 -1.22 13.01 3.45
C VAL A 132 -1.81 12.35 4.68
N GLN A 133 -2.15 11.06 4.60
CA GLN A 133 -2.61 10.24 5.71
C GLN A 133 -1.59 9.13 6.02
N PHE A 134 -1.10 9.07 7.26
CA PHE A 134 -0.03 8.17 7.67
C PHE A 134 -0.45 7.35 8.90
N ASN A 135 -0.77 6.07 8.68
CA ASN A 135 -1.20 5.15 9.75
C ASN A 135 0.02 4.61 10.52
N LEU A 136 0.38 5.28 11.61
CA LEU A 136 1.51 4.97 12.48
C LEU A 136 1.42 3.57 13.09
N MET A 137 0.21 3.09 13.38
CA MET A 137 -0.01 1.74 13.92
C MET A 137 0.35 0.68 12.89
N ASP A 138 -0.17 0.83 11.68
CA ASP A 138 0.07 -0.07 10.55
C ASP A 138 1.52 0.00 10.06
N PHE A 139 2.12 1.18 9.93
CA PHE A 139 3.54 1.33 9.60
C PHE A 139 4.48 0.75 10.68
N THR A 140 4.18 0.95 11.97
CA THR A 140 4.92 0.27 13.06
C THR A 140 4.78 -1.23 12.95
N LYS A 141 3.56 -1.73 12.69
CA LYS A 141 3.29 -3.15 12.60
C LYS A 141 3.97 -3.80 11.39
N ARG A 142 3.95 -3.16 10.21
CA ARG A 142 4.65 -3.63 9.00
C ARG A 142 6.17 -3.64 9.20
N ALA A 143 6.76 -2.48 9.52
CA ALA A 143 8.20 -2.32 9.59
C ALA A 143 8.86 -3.15 10.71
N TYR A 144 8.24 -3.24 11.89
CA TYR A 144 8.88 -3.78 13.09
C TYR A 144 8.20 -5.01 13.69
N GLY A 145 6.96 -5.32 13.30
CA GLY A 145 6.16 -6.40 13.91
C GLY A 145 5.63 -6.09 15.31
N THR A 146 6.15 -5.07 15.97
CA THR A 146 5.66 -4.48 17.22
C THR A 146 4.39 -3.65 16.98
N ASN A 147 3.68 -3.29 18.05
CA ASN A 147 2.51 -2.42 17.98
C ASN A 147 2.94 -0.98 18.30
N PHE A 148 2.34 0.02 17.66
CA PHE A 148 2.45 1.43 18.05
C PHE A 148 1.84 1.64 19.44
N ILE A 149 2.55 2.37 20.31
CA ILE A 149 2.08 2.74 21.66
C ILE A 149 1.73 4.22 21.73
N GLU A 150 2.62 5.09 21.25
CA GLU A 150 2.39 6.53 21.16
C GLU A 150 3.36 7.20 20.17
N ALA A 151 2.90 8.26 19.49
CA ALA A 151 3.77 9.21 18.83
C ALA A 151 4.38 10.15 19.88
N GLN A 152 5.69 10.36 19.76
CA GLN A 152 6.50 11.08 20.73
C GLN A 152 7.04 12.41 20.19
N ARG A 153 7.32 12.49 18.88
CA ARG A 153 7.70 13.74 18.21
C ARG A 153 7.27 13.72 16.75
N ILE A 154 6.94 14.89 16.20
CA ILE A 154 6.87 15.12 14.76
C ILE A 154 7.83 16.24 14.39
N ILE A 155 8.47 16.13 13.24
CA ILE A 155 9.35 17.13 12.63
C ILE A 155 8.89 17.30 11.17
N ILE A 156 8.71 18.52 10.70
CA ILE A 156 8.30 18.80 9.32
C ILE A 156 9.34 19.74 8.71
N TYR A 157 9.95 19.31 7.62
CA TYR A 157 11.07 20.00 6.98
C TYR A 157 10.62 21.00 5.90
N ALA A 158 11.60 21.70 5.33
CA ALA A 158 11.39 22.76 4.35
C ALA A 158 10.70 22.31 3.05
N ASN A 159 10.32 23.32 2.27
CA ASN A 159 9.72 23.26 0.93
C ASN A 159 8.30 22.70 0.90
N CYS A 160 7.47 23.20 1.82
CA CYS A 160 6.05 22.89 1.90
C CYS A 160 5.23 24.11 2.38
N ARG A 161 3.93 24.10 2.09
CA ARG A 161 2.95 24.97 2.76
C ARG A 161 2.00 24.11 3.60
N LEU A 162 1.96 24.35 4.90
CA LEU A 162 1.15 23.60 5.85
C LEU A 162 -0.14 24.35 6.18
N ARG A 163 -1.27 23.64 6.05
CA ARG A 163 -2.61 24.15 6.41
C ARG A 163 -3.13 23.53 7.70
N ARG A 164 -2.99 22.20 7.85
CA ARG A 164 -3.41 21.42 9.02
C ARG A 164 -2.40 20.30 9.31
N VAL A 165 -2.14 20.04 10.59
CA VAL A 165 -1.50 18.82 11.09
C VAL A 165 -2.29 18.34 12.31
N PHE A 166 -2.84 17.14 12.25
CA PHE A 166 -3.62 16.54 13.32
C PHE A 166 -3.44 15.03 13.36
N PHE A 167 -3.85 14.42 14.46
CA PHE A 167 -3.94 12.97 14.60
C PHE A 167 -5.41 12.53 14.71
N SER A 168 -5.75 11.30 14.35
CA SER A 168 -7.10 10.74 14.54
C SER A 168 -7.16 9.23 14.80
N ASP A 169 -8.29 8.77 15.32
CA ASP A 169 -8.60 7.36 15.58
C ASP A 169 -8.94 6.56 14.31
N LYS A 170 -9.66 7.20 13.37
CA LYS A 170 -9.99 6.69 12.02
C LYS A 170 -9.51 7.67 10.92
N PRO A 171 -9.39 7.24 9.66
CA PRO A 171 -9.24 8.18 8.54
C PRO A 171 -10.58 8.90 8.31
N TYR A 172 -10.62 10.19 8.65
CA TYR A 172 -11.76 11.06 8.39
C TYR A 172 -11.72 11.60 6.94
N ARG A 173 -12.89 11.78 6.34
CA ARG A 173 -13.06 12.59 5.11
C ARG A 173 -13.03 14.08 5.47
N GLU A 174 -12.75 14.97 4.51
CA GLU A 174 -12.73 16.41 4.78
C GLU A 174 -14.10 16.97 5.18
N ASP A 175 -15.19 16.39 4.64
CA ASP A 175 -16.58 16.66 5.02
C ASP A 175 -16.95 16.21 6.45
N GLU A 176 -16.22 15.24 7.03
CA GLU A 176 -16.45 14.76 8.40
C GLU A 176 -15.66 15.56 9.47
N ILE A 177 -14.77 16.48 9.08
CA ILE A 177 -13.90 17.23 10.02
C ILE A 177 -14.58 18.57 10.38
N PRO A 178 -15.11 18.76 11.60
CA PRO A 178 -15.91 19.94 11.91
C PRO A 178 -15.11 21.24 11.84
N ILE A 179 -15.61 22.21 11.07
CA ILE A 179 -14.98 23.52 10.84
C ILE A 179 -14.61 24.21 12.16
N ASN A 180 -15.50 24.13 13.15
CA ASN A 180 -15.40 24.84 14.44
C ASN A 180 -14.65 24.08 15.53
N ALA A 181 -14.28 22.81 15.31
CA ALA A 181 -13.61 21.98 16.33
C ALA A 181 -12.07 22.20 16.38
N THR A 182 -11.64 23.37 15.92
CA THR A 182 -10.25 23.83 15.85
C THR A 182 -9.71 24.31 17.22
N ARG A 183 -10.28 23.79 18.32
CA ARG A 183 -9.81 24.03 19.69
C ARG A 183 -8.44 23.38 19.89
N ILE A 184 -7.40 24.21 19.81
CA ILE A 184 -6.05 23.84 20.25
C ILE A 184 -6.12 23.39 21.72
N ILE A 185 -5.42 22.31 22.02
CA ILE A 185 -5.61 21.49 23.22
C ILE A 185 -5.45 22.35 24.49
N SER A 186 -6.57 22.59 25.15
CA SER A 186 -6.67 23.36 26.39
C SER A 186 -7.32 22.48 27.46
N ASN A 187 -6.55 22.18 28.50
CA ASN A 187 -6.89 21.38 29.68
C ASN A 187 -6.98 19.85 29.48
N VAL A 188 -6.67 19.14 30.57
CA VAL A 188 -6.13 17.77 30.59
C VAL A 188 -6.48 17.11 31.93
N ARG A 189 -7.25 15.99 31.97
CA ARG A 189 -7.44 15.13 33.16
C ARG A 189 -7.92 13.71 32.76
N ARG A 190 -7.65 12.75 33.66
CA ARG A 190 -7.61 11.27 33.42
C ARG A 190 -8.95 10.56 33.68
N ILE A 191 -9.13 9.33 33.14
CA ILE A 191 -9.30 8.07 33.90
C ILE A 191 -9.31 6.81 32.98
N PHE A 192 -9.07 5.64 33.59
CA PHE A 192 -8.91 4.26 33.07
C PHE A 192 -10.20 3.63 32.44
N LEU A 193 -10.21 2.49 31.72
CA LEU A 193 -9.20 1.41 31.45
C LEU A 193 -9.17 1.11 29.90
N LYS A 194 -9.32 -0.07 29.24
CA LYS A 194 -9.38 -1.51 29.58
C LYS A 194 -8.54 -2.40 28.60
N ARG A 195 -9.16 -3.24 27.73
CA ARG A 195 -8.59 -4.19 26.72
C ARG A 195 -9.68 -4.38 25.60
N SER A 196 -9.50 -4.92 24.38
CA SER A 196 -8.48 -5.78 23.71
C SER A 196 -8.74 -5.76 22.16
N THR A 197 -8.01 -6.35 21.18
CA THR A 197 -6.58 -6.70 20.91
C THR A 197 -6.43 -7.34 19.50
N ILE A 198 -5.33 -7.06 18.75
CA ILE A 198 -4.55 -8.01 17.86
C ILE A 198 -5.20 -8.50 16.52
N PRO A 199 -4.51 -8.66 15.35
CA PRO A 199 -3.33 -7.94 14.79
C PRO A 199 -3.20 -7.85 13.21
N CYS A 200 -2.11 -7.25 12.71
CA CYS A 200 -1.34 -7.60 11.48
C CYS A 200 -1.90 -7.36 10.04
N LYS A 201 -1.10 -7.43 8.94
CA LYS A 201 0.31 -6.99 8.66
C LYS A 201 0.70 -7.30 7.19
N MET A 202 1.38 -6.36 6.50
CA MET A 202 2.62 -6.54 5.69
C MET A 202 2.61 -6.01 4.23
N ASP A 203 3.72 -5.35 3.90
CA ASP A 203 4.28 -5.13 2.55
C ASP A 203 5.09 -6.38 2.16
N TYR A 204 5.08 -6.92 0.94
CA TYR A 204 4.60 -6.45 -0.36
C TYR A 204 3.11 -6.75 -0.65
N TYR A 205 2.28 -6.89 0.39
CA TYR A 205 1.22 -7.90 0.52
C TYR A 205 1.72 -9.35 0.45
N ALA A 206 2.89 -9.61 -0.15
CA ALA A 206 3.64 -10.84 0.02
C ALA A 206 4.35 -10.95 1.38
N CYS A 207 3.55 -11.14 2.44
CA CYS A 207 4.07 -11.63 3.71
C CYS A 207 4.55 -13.08 3.55
N LYS A 208 5.79 -13.39 3.94
CA LYS A 208 6.16 -14.72 4.41
C LYS A 208 6.23 -14.67 5.94
N CYS A 209 5.27 -15.32 6.59
CA CYS A 209 5.27 -15.41 8.05
C CYS A 209 6.39 -16.37 8.49
N LYS A 210 7.22 -15.98 9.46
CA LYS A 210 8.32 -16.87 9.93
C LYS A 210 7.82 -18.08 10.74
N THR A 211 6.58 -18.04 11.23
CA THR A 211 5.92 -19.14 11.97
C THR A 211 5.00 -20.00 11.11
N LEU A 212 4.62 -19.57 9.91
CA LEU A 212 3.69 -20.28 9.02
C LEU A 212 4.21 -20.19 7.58
N CYS A 213 4.54 -21.34 6.97
CA CYS A 213 5.15 -21.43 5.63
C CYS A 213 4.15 -21.14 4.48
N SER A 214 3.58 -19.93 4.45
CA SER A 214 2.65 -19.47 3.42
C SER A 214 3.07 -18.13 2.84
N TYR A 215 2.61 -17.86 1.61
CA TYR A 215 2.84 -16.61 0.87
C TYR A 215 1.50 -15.92 0.67
N TYR A 216 1.34 -14.75 1.29
CA TYR A 216 0.22 -13.85 0.99
C TYR A 216 0.48 -13.11 -0.34
N ILE A 217 -0.51 -12.50 -0.98
CA ILE A 217 -0.38 -11.57 -2.13
C ILE A 217 -1.47 -10.47 -2.02
N ALA A 218 -1.30 -9.37 -2.74
CA ALA A 218 -2.24 -8.25 -2.83
C ALA A 218 -3.51 -8.64 -3.56
N VAL A 219 -4.66 -8.41 -2.92
CA VAL A 219 -5.96 -8.45 -3.61
C VAL A 219 -6.76 -7.17 -3.38
N LEU A 220 -7.18 -6.55 -4.48
CA LEU A 220 -8.15 -5.46 -4.51
C LEU A 220 -9.56 -6.07 -4.41
N LEU A 221 -10.40 -5.46 -3.59
CA LEU A 221 -11.78 -5.85 -3.27
C LEU A 221 -12.67 -4.60 -3.31
N SER A 222 -13.98 -4.77 -3.44
CA SER A 222 -14.91 -3.73 -2.95
C SER A 222 -15.31 -4.06 -1.51
N ASN A 223 -15.84 -3.09 -0.78
CA ASN A 223 -16.55 -3.35 0.48
C ASN A 223 -17.69 -4.38 0.33
N LYS A 224 -18.33 -4.47 -0.84
CA LYS A 224 -19.40 -5.42 -1.14
C LYS A 224 -18.89 -6.85 -1.27
N THR A 225 -17.71 -7.05 -1.87
CA THR A 225 -17.06 -8.37 -1.93
C THR A 225 -16.23 -8.66 -0.68
N ALA A 226 -15.88 -7.66 0.13
CA ALA A 226 -15.04 -7.80 1.32
C ALA A 226 -15.80 -8.04 2.64
N VAL A 227 -17.14 -8.12 2.65
CA VAL A 227 -17.96 -8.20 3.89
C VAL A 227 -17.46 -9.31 4.83
N ASP A 228 -17.24 -10.52 4.29
CA ASP A 228 -16.79 -11.69 5.06
C ASP A 228 -15.37 -11.55 5.63
N ILE A 229 -14.54 -10.67 5.07
CA ILE A 229 -13.14 -10.43 5.45
C ILE A 229 -13.04 -9.22 6.39
N MET A 230 -13.96 -8.25 6.24
CA MET A 230 -13.97 -6.97 6.95
C MET A 230 -15.42 -6.60 7.34
N PRO A 231 -16.03 -7.27 8.33
CA PRO A 231 -17.46 -7.11 8.66
C PRO A 231 -17.86 -5.71 9.17
N SER A 232 -16.91 -4.83 9.42
CA SER A 232 -17.10 -3.44 9.86
C SER A 232 -17.16 -2.42 8.70
N LEU A 233 -17.09 -2.86 7.44
CA LEU A 233 -17.23 -1.97 6.29
C LEU A 233 -18.69 -1.56 6.05
N ASN A 234 -18.90 -0.27 5.80
CA ASN A 234 -20.21 0.26 5.40
C ASN A 234 -20.60 -0.25 4.00
N TYR A 235 -21.90 -0.42 3.72
CA TYR A 235 -22.45 -0.97 2.47
C TYR A 235 -22.41 -0.02 1.25
N ASN A 236 -21.61 1.06 1.27
CA ASN A 236 -21.44 1.99 0.15
C ASN A 236 -20.22 1.61 -0.71
N PHE A 237 -20.39 1.46 -2.03
CA PHE A 237 -19.34 0.95 -2.92
C PHE A 237 -18.01 1.72 -2.76
N LYS A 238 -16.98 1.02 -2.29
CA LYS A 238 -15.62 1.55 -2.10
C LYS A 238 -14.59 0.44 -2.27
N LEU A 239 -13.50 0.73 -2.97
CA LEU A 239 -12.37 -0.18 -3.11
C LEU A 239 -11.51 -0.24 -1.83
N ASN A 240 -11.06 -1.44 -1.48
CA ASN A 240 -10.17 -1.78 -0.37
C ASN A 240 -9.11 -2.77 -0.86
N ILE A 241 -7.98 -2.91 -0.16
CA ILE A 241 -6.93 -3.88 -0.51
C ILE A 241 -6.65 -4.77 0.70
N ALA A 242 -6.56 -6.08 0.48
CA ALA A 242 -6.40 -7.09 1.52
C ALA A 242 -5.20 -8.02 1.26
N LEU A 243 -4.83 -8.75 2.31
CA LEU A 243 -3.83 -9.81 2.34
C LEU A 243 -4.56 -11.16 2.23
N MET A 244 -4.19 -12.00 1.27
CA MET A 244 -4.69 -13.38 1.19
C MET A 244 -3.60 -14.33 0.74
N ASN A 245 -3.63 -15.58 1.23
CA ASN A 245 -2.70 -16.61 0.77
C ASN A 245 -2.95 -16.95 -0.71
N TRP A 246 -1.90 -17.11 -1.51
CA TRP A 246 -2.07 -17.59 -2.89
C TRP A 246 -2.25 -19.11 -2.91
N GLY A 247 -3.43 -19.54 -3.32
CA GLY A 247 -3.81 -20.93 -3.47
C GLY A 247 -4.58 -21.48 -2.27
N TYR A 248 -5.79 -21.94 -2.54
CA TYR A 248 -6.61 -22.67 -1.58
C TYR A 248 -6.18 -24.15 -1.53
N LEU A 249 -6.03 -24.72 -0.33
CA LEU A 249 -5.65 -26.12 -0.19
C LEU A 249 -6.90 -27.02 -0.16
N CYS A 250 -7.15 -27.71 -1.27
CA CYS A 250 -8.12 -28.78 -1.33
C CYS A 250 -7.63 -29.96 -0.48
N THR A 251 -8.50 -30.50 0.36
CA THR A 251 -8.23 -31.68 1.22
C THR A 251 -9.03 -32.91 0.80
N SER A 252 -10.06 -32.73 -0.05
CA SER A 252 -10.95 -33.79 -0.55
C SER A 252 -11.26 -33.52 -2.03
N PRO A 253 -11.32 -34.56 -2.90
CA PRO A 253 -11.09 -35.98 -2.61
C PRO A 253 -9.60 -36.34 -2.40
N SER A 254 -8.68 -35.42 -2.70
CA SER A 254 -7.24 -35.58 -2.48
C SER A 254 -6.60 -34.25 -2.05
N LYS A 255 -5.42 -34.30 -1.43
CA LYS A 255 -4.72 -33.10 -0.94
C LYS A 255 -3.91 -32.42 -2.05
N TYR A 256 -4.35 -31.26 -2.54
CA TYR A 256 -3.66 -30.47 -3.57
C TYR A 256 -3.89 -28.95 -3.42
N LEU A 257 -2.94 -28.14 -3.91
CA LEU A 257 -3.00 -26.67 -3.84
C LEU A 257 -3.60 -26.10 -5.13
N MET A 258 -4.79 -25.51 -5.03
CA MET A 258 -5.48 -24.84 -6.12
C MET A 258 -5.02 -23.37 -6.22
N ILE A 259 -3.91 -23.12 -6.92
CA ILE A 259 -3.42 -21.75 -7.18
C ILE A 259 -4.20 -21.02 -8.28
N ASN A 260 -4.79 -21.77 -9.21
CA ASN A 260 -5.52 -21.30 -10.39
C ASN A 260 -6.84 -22.07 -10.55
N ALA A 261 -7.88 -21.40 -11.06
CA ALA A 261 -9.15 -22.00 -11.48
C ALA A 261 -9.37 -21.75 -12.98
N ARG A 262 -10.10 -22.61 -13.69
CA ARG A 262 -10.55 -22.33 -15.07
C ARG A 262 -11.93 -21.70 -15.07
N SER A 263 -12.13 -20.64 -15.86
CA SER A 263 -13.43 -19.94 -16.00
C SER A 263 -14.58 -20.88 -16.40
N ASP A 264 -14.32 -21.81 -17.33
CA ASP A 264 -15.26 -22.82 -17.84
C ASP A 264 -15.78 -23.83 -16.79
N ASN A 265 -15.16 -23.91 -15.61
CA ASN A 265 -15.49 -24.81 -14.52
C ASN A 265 -15.71 -24.06 -13.18
N LEU A 266 -15.74 -22.73 -13.21
CA LEU A 266 -15.88 -21.88 -12.02
C LEU A 266 -17.21 -22.13 -11.27
N PHE A 267 -18.28 -22.46 -12.01
CA PHE A 267 -19.60 -22.86 -11.50
C PHE A 267 -19.81 -24.40 -11.53
N LYS A 268 -18.73 -25.19 -11.42
CA LYS A 268 -18.79 -26.66 -11.33
C LYS A 268 -17.89 -27.21 -10.23
N VAL A 269 -16.78 -26.54 -9.97
CA VAL A 269 -15.92 -26.81 -8.81
C VAL A 269 -16.60 -26.19 -7.59
N LYS A 270 -17.23 -27.02 -6.74
CA LYS A 270 -18.03 -26.61 -5.57
C LYS A 270 -17.46 -25.41 -4.78
N LYS A 271 -16.17 -25.42 -4.41
CA LYS A 271 -15.54 -24.32 -3.66
C LYS A 271 -15.40 -23.01 -4.44
N CYS A 272 -15.29 -23.07 -5.78
CA CYS A 272 -15.30 -21.91 -6.66
C CYS A 272 -16.72 -21.38 -6.88
N GLU A 273 -17.70 -22.29 -6.98
CA GLU A 273 -19.12 -21.97 -7.12
C GLU A 273 -19.64 -21.30 -5.84
N GLU A 274 -19.37 -21.88 -4.67
CA GLU A 274 -19.61 -21.28 -3.34
C GLU A 274 -19.06 -19.85 -3.27
N ALA A 275 -17.79 -19.65 -3.67
CA ALA A 275 -17.17 -18.32 -3.69
C ALA A 275 -17.87 -17.35 -4.66
N MET A 276 -18.21 -17.78 -5.88
CA MET A 276 -18.94 -16.93 -6.84
C MET A 276 -20.36 -16.59 -6.35
N MET A 277 -21.10 -17.53 -5.76
CA MET A 277 -22.44 -17.28 -5.25
C MET A 277 -22.42 -16.32 -4.04
N MET A 278 -21.42 -16.43 -3.17
CA MET A 278 -21.18 -15.49 -2.06
C MET A 278 -20.51 -14.17 -2.50
N ASN A 279 -20.41 -13.90 -3.81
CA ASN A 279 -19.77 -12.70 -4.37
C ASN A 279 -18.31 -12.47 -3.91
N ARG A 280 -17.59 -13.54 -3.55
CA ARG A 280 -16.20 -13.52 -3.06
C ARG A 280 -15.19 -13.29 -4.19
N ARG A 281 -15.35 -12.17 -4.90
CA ARG A 281 -14.58 -11.78 -6.09
C ARG A 281 -13.53 -10.73 -5.75
N CYS A 282 -12.33 -10.89 -6.33
CA CYS A 282 -11.17 -10.03 -6.07
C CYS A 282 -10.36 -9.77 -7.36
N VAL A 283 -9.42 -8.83 -7.30
CA VAL A 283 -8.48 -8.53 -8.39
C VAL A 283 -7.04 -8.57 -7.86
N ILE A 284 -6.18 -9.37 -8.48
CA ILE A 284 -4.76 -9.48 -8.15
C ILE A 284 -4.00 -8.44 -8.97
N LEU A 285 -3.12 -7.67 -8.32
CA LEU A 285 -2.30 -6.64 -8.95
C LEU A 285 -0.89 -7.18 -9.25
N ALA A 286 -0.39 -7.02 -10.48
CA ALA A 286 0.97 -7.43 -10.86
C ALA A 286 1.54 -6.58 -12.02
N ASP A 287 2.88 -6.54 -12.15
CA ASP A 287 3.57 -5.96 -13.32
C ASP A 287 3.45 -6.81 -14.61
N GLY A 288 2.85 -8.00 -14.49
CA GLY A 288 2.88 -9.10 -15.45
C GLY A 288 3.16 -10.43 -14.75
N TYR A 289 3.18 -11.52 -15.51
CA TYR A 289 3.44 -12.87 -15.01
C TYR A 289 4.55 -13.58 -15.79
N TYR A 290 5.17 -14.59 -15.18
CA TYR A 290 6.14 -15.47 -15.84
C TYR A 290 5.45 -16.74 -16.30
N GLU A 291 5.78 -17.20 -17.50
CA GLU A 291 5.30 -18.47 -18.06
C GLU A 291 6.43 -19.22 -18.77
N THR A 292 6.36 -20.54 -18.80
CA THR A 292 7.35 -21.41 -19.44
C THR A 292 6.79 -21.98 -20.74
N CYS A 293 7.47 -21.73 -21.85
CA CYS A 293 7.01 -22.17 -23.16
C CYS A 293 7.00 -23.70 -23.25
N GLN A 294 5.81 -24.30 -23.42
CA GLN A 294 5.61 -25.75 -23.42
C GLN A 294 6.46 -26.48 -24.47
N LYS A 295 6.79 -25.81 -25.58
CA LYS A 295 7.56 -26.38 -26.72
C LYS A 295 9.07 -26.27 -26.57
N THR A 296 9.58 -25.27 -25.86
CA THR A 296 11.03 -24.95 -25.81
C THR A 296 11.62 -24.97 -24.40
N ASN A 297 10.78 -25.10 -23.37
CA ASN A 297 11.10 -24.95 -21.95
C ASN A 297 11.76 -23.58 -21.59
N LYS A 298 11.74 -22.61 -22.52
CA LYS A 298 12.23 -21.25 -22.28
C LYS A 298 11.23 -20.43 -21.49
N LYS A 299 11.72 -19.59 -20.59
CA LYS A 299 10.89 -18.70 -19.80
C LYS A 299 10.60 -17.39 -20.53
N HIS A 300 9.38 -16.92 -20.36
CA HIS A 300 8.87 -15.69 -20.93
C HIS A 300 8.22 -14.86 -19.83
N PHE A 301 8.33 -13.54 -19.96
CA PHE A 301 7.56 -12.59 -19.16
C PHE A 301 6.43 -12.03 -20.01
N VAL A 302 5.21 -12.04 -19.47
CA VAL A 302 3.97 -11.66 -20.15
C VAL A 302 3.37 -10.46 -19.44
N PHE A 303 3.15 -9.37 -20.17
CA PHE A 303 2.71 -8.10 -19.60
C PHE A 303 1.79 -7.32 -20.55
N LEU A 304 1.06 -6.35 -20.00
CA LEU A 304 0.30 -5.38 -20.78
C LEU A 304 1.22 -4.22 -21.19
N PRO A 305 1.32 -3.85 -22.48
CA PRO A 305 2.03 -2.65 -22.88
C PRO A 305 1.36 -1.41 -22.28
N ALA A 306 2.13 -0.37 -21.95
CA ALA A 306 1.55 0.92 -21.56
C ALA A 306 0.84 1.58 -22.76
N SER A 307 -0.28 2.26 -22.51
CA SER A 307 -0.95 3.02 -23.58
C SER A 307 -0.10 4.22 -24.01
N PRO A 308 -0.27 4.75 -25.23
CA PRO A 308 0.44 5.94 -25.69
C PRO A 308 0.24 7.17 -24.80
N GLU A 309 -0.91 7.26 -24.12
CA GLU A 309 -1.31 8.32 -23.20
C GLU A 309 -0.66 8.16 -21.81
N TYR A 310 -0.56 6.92 -21.31
CA TYR A 310 0.19 6.59 -20.07
C TYR A 310 1.70 6.43 -20.32
N ARG A 311 2.23 7.06 -21.37
CA ARG A 311 3.68 7.24 -21.57
C ARG A 311 4.24 8.23 -20.57
N LEU A 312 4.52 7.74 -19.36
CA LEU A 312 5.50 8.35 -18.45
C LEU A 312 6.85 8.46 -19.18
N LYS A 313 7.10 9.62 -19.80
CA LYS A 313 8.41 9.98 -20.37
C LYS A 313 9.41 10.26 -19.25
N VAL A 314 9.82 9.21 -18.55
CA VAL A 314 11.05 9.24 -17.74
C VAL A 314 12.21 9.35 -18.72
N LEU A 315 12.78 10.55 -18.82
CA LEU A 315 13.83 10.88 -19.79
C LEU A 315 15.08 10.01 -19.55
N GLY A 316 15.23 8.97 -20.36
CA GLY A 316 16.36 8.03 -20.30
C GLY A 316 15.99 6.55 -20.14
N GLU A 317 14.72 6.20 -19.93
CA GLU A 317 14.29 4.80 -19.87
C GLU A 317 14.04 4.21 -21.28
N ASP A 318 14.39 2.92 -21.45
CA ASP A 318 14.18 2.14 -22.67
C ASP A 318 12.69 1.79 -22.81
N GLU A 319 12.07 2.22 -23.91
CA GLU A 319 10.61 2.17 -24.12
C GLU A 319 10.01 0.76 -23.94
N ARG A 320 10.82 -0.30 -24.09
CA ARG A 320 10.42 -1.70 -23.94
C ARG A 320 10.02 -2.10 -22.52
N TYR A 321 10.35 -1.30 -21.51
CA TYR A 321 10.00 -1.61 -20.11
C TYR A 321 8.72 -0.93 -19.62
N ASN A 322 8.19 0.05 -20.37
CA ASN A 322 6.98 0.77 -19.99
C ASN A 322 5.73 -0.11 -20.16
N ARG A 323 5.09 -0.44 -19.03
CA ARG A 323 4.05 -1.47 -18.91
C ARG A 323 2.87 -0.97 -18.10
N LYS A 324 1.66 -1.39 -18.47
CA LYS A 324 0.44 -1.13 -17.70
C LYS A 324 0.35 -2.15 -16.55
N LEU A 325 -0.11 -1.70 -15.38
CA LEU A 325 -0.40 -2.59 -14.25
C LEU A 325 -1.46 -3.62 -14.67
N MET A 326 -1.19 -4.91 -14.42
CA MET A 326 -2.07 -6.00 -14.79
C MET A 326 -3.06 -6.29 -13.66
N HIS A 327 -4.35 -6.24 -14.01
CA HIS A 327 -5.47 -6.58 -13.14
C HIS A 327 -5.95 -8.00 -13.46
N MET A 328 -5.49 -9.01 -12.70
CA MET A 328 -5.94 -10.40 -12.92
C MET A 328 -7.19 -10.69 -12.09
N ALA A 329 -8.24 -11.22 -12.70
CA ALA A 329 -9.47 -11.58 -12.01
C ALA A 329 -9.24 -12.81 -11.11
N GLY A 330 -9.78 -12.76 -9.89
CA GLY A 330 -9.68 -13.83 -8.91
C GLY A 330 -10.97 -14.02 -8.11
N ILE A 331 -11.04 -15.17 -7.45
CA ILE A 331 -11.98 -15.43 -6.35
C ILE A 331 -11.20 -15.71 -5.07
N PHE A 332 -11.83 -15.50 -3.93
CA PHE A 332 -11.30 -15.93 -2.64
C PHE A 332 -12.17 -16.98 -1.98
N ILE A 333 -11.50 -17.94 -1.34
CA ILE A 333 -12.07 -19.14 -0.76
C ILE A 333 -11.65 -19.19 0.70
N GLU A 334 -12.61 -19.53 1.56
CA GLU A 334 -12.43 -19.68 2.99
C GLU A 334 -11.71 -20.99 3.28
N ASN A 335 -10.65 -20.94 4.07
CA ASN A 335 -9.85 -22.11 4.41
C ASN A 335 -10.63 -23.02 5.37
N ASN A 336 -10.39 -24.32 5.29
CA ASN A 336 -10.95 -25.26 6.27
C ASN A 336 -10.16 -25.16 7.58
N GLU A 337 -10.85 -25.24 8.73
CA GLU A 337 -10.27 -25.10 10.08
C GLU A 337 -9.06 -26.02 10.33
N THR A 338 -8.98 -27.14 9.61
CA THR A 338 -7.95 -28.18 9.75
C THR A 338 -6.62 -27.91 9.03
N ASP A 339 -6.38 -26.72 8.45
CA ASP A 339 -5.18 -26.45 7.60
C ASP A 339 -4.12 -25.51 8.23
N ASP A 340 -4.14 -25.30 9.55
CA ASP A 340 -3.24 -24.36 10.28
C ASP A 340 -3.29 -22.90 9.75
N LYS A 341 -4.34 -22.54 9.00
CA LYS A 341 -4.48 -21.27 8.26
C LYS A 341 -5.90 -20.71 8.35
N GLU A 342 -6.21 -20.05 9.45
CA GLU A 342 -7.43 -19.25 9.56
C GLU A 342 -7.54 -18.21 8.43
N GLY A 343 -8.78 -17.87 8.05
CA GLY A 343 -9.07 -16.83 7.04
C GLY A 343 -9.15 -17.36 5.60
N PHE A 344 -8.75 -16.50 4.64
CA PHE A 344 -9.03 -16.69 3.21
C PHE A 344 -7.76 -16.87 2.36
N SER A 345 -7.89 -17.70 1.33
CA SER A 345 -6.90 -17.87 0.26
C SER A 345 -7.53 -17.54 -1.09
N PHE A 346 -6.82 -16.84 -1.96
CA PHE A 346 -7.32 -16.49 -3.30
C PHE A 346 -6.80 -17.44 -4.38
N VAL A 347 -7.55 -17.51 -5.47
CA VAL A 347 -7.29 -18.34 -6.64
C VAL A 347 -7.42 -17.46 -7.89
N ILE A 348 -6.39 -17.48 -8.75
CA ILE A 348 -6.41 -16.69 -10.00
C ILE A 348 -7.31 -17.41 -11.01
N ILE A 349 -8.23 -16.69 -11.63
CA ILE A 349 -9.05 -17.24 -12.71
C ILE A 349 -8.22 -17.25 -13.99
N THR A 350 -8.30 -18.34 -14.74
CA THR A 350 -7.64 -18.51 -16.04
C THR A 350 -8.67 -18.67 -17.16
N VAL A 351 -8.26 -18.27 -18.35
CA VAL A 351 -8.95 -18.42 -19.64
C VAL A 351 -8.02 -19.12 -20.64
N ASP A 352 -8.54 -19.51 -21.79
CA ASP A 352 -7.68 -20.00 -22.88
C ASP A 352 -6.82 -18.85 -23.41
N ALA A 353 -5.64 -19.17 -23.93
CA ALA A 353 -4.65 -18.15 -24.28
C ALA A 353 -5.07 -17.28 -25.47
N SER A 354 -4.67 -16.00 -25.43
CA SER A 354 -4.72 -15.08 -26.57
C SER A 354 -3.81 -15.56 -27.72
N GLU A 355 -3.91 -14.96 -28.91
CA GLU A 355 -3.05 -15.35 -30.05
C GLU A 355 -1.56 -15.15 -29.72
N SER A 356 -1.19 -14.05 -29.03
CA SER A 356 0.19 -13.82 -28.59
C SER A 356 0.68 -14.84 -27.55
N VAL A 357 -0.16 -15.20 -26.57
CA VAL A 357 0.21 -16.12 -25.48
C VAL A 357 0.18 -17.59 -25.92
N SER A 358 -0.70 -17.96 -26.86
CA SER A 358 -0.84 -19.33 -27.39
C SER A 358 0.47 -19.90 -27.96
N LYS A 359 1.38 -19.01 -28.39
CA LYS A 359 2.72 -19.32 -28.91
C LYS A 359 3.65 -19.90 -27.84
N ILE A 360 3.38 -19.66 -26.55
CA ILE A 360 4.12 -20.20 -25.41
C ILE A 360 3.31 -21.19 -24.56
N HIS A 361 2.03 -20.92 -24.32
CA HIS A 361 1.21 -21.68 -23.37
C HIS A 361 -0.28 -21.63 -23.76
N SER A 362 -1.02 -22.72 -23.55
CA SER A 362 -2.43 -22.84 -23.97
C SER A 362 -3.44 -22.10 -23.07
N ARG A 363 -2.99 -21.55 -21.94
CA ARG A 363 -3.81 -20.86 -20.92
C ARG A 363 -3.14 -19.59 -20.45
N MET A 364 -3.94 -18.61 -20.04
CA MET A 364 -3.50 -17.36 -19.42
C MET A 364 -4.39 -16.96 -18.23
N PRO A 365 -3.96 -16.05 -17.34
CA PRO A 365 -4.86 -15.40 -16.39
C PRO A 365 -5.99 -14.65 -17.11
N ALA A 366 -7.18 -14.59 -16.52
CA ALA A 366 -8.23 -13.69 -16.95
C ALA A 366 -7.84 -12.26 -16.55
N ILE A 367 -7.68 -11.36 -17.53
CA ILE A 367 -7.22 -9.99 -17.31
C ILE A 367 -8.39 -9.01 -17.49
N LEU A 368 -8.58 -8.13 -16.52
CA LEU A 368 -9.54 -7.03 -16.58
C LEU A 368 -8.83 -5.83 -17.21
N GLU A 369 -9.11 -5.59 -18.49
CA GLU A 369 -8.32 -4.67 -19.32
C GLU A 369 -8.53 -3.20 -18.93
N THR A 370 -9.74 -2.82 -18.53
CA THR A 370 -10.09 -1.44 -18.13
C THR A 370 -10.39 -1.33 -16.63
N ASP A 371 -10.26 -0.11 -16.10
CA ASP A 371 -10.66 0.19 -14.72
C ASP A 371 -12.18 0.04 -14.56
N GLU A 372 -12.95 0.21 -15.64
CA GLU A 372 -14.38 -0.09 -15.69
C GLU A 372 -14.65 -1.60 -15.51
N ASP A 373 -13.88 -2.48 -16.16
CA ASP A 373 -13.98 -3.94 -15.96
C ASP A 373 -13.62 -4.35 -14.52
N VAL A 374 -12.65 -3.67 -13.89
CA VAL A 374 -12.32 -3.85 -12.46
C VAL A 374 -13.49 -3.46 -11.57
N LEU A 375 -14.13 -2.31 -11.82
CA LEU A 375 -15.30 -1.86 -11.08
C LEU A 375 -16.49 -2.82 -11.26
N LYS A 376 -16.79 -3.23 -12.50
CA LYS A 376 -17.83 -4.23 -12.83
C LYS A 376 -17.58 -5.56 -12.13
N TRP A 377 -16.35 -6.09 -12.21
CA TRP A 377 -16.00 -7.35 -11.54
C TRP A 377 -16.19 -7.27 -10.03
N LEU A 378 -15.84 -6.14 -9.40
CA LEU A 378 -15.94 -5.94 -7.96
C LEU A 378 -17.31 -5.45 -7.46
N ASN A 379 -18.29 -5.15 -8.32
CA ASN A 379 -19.61 -4.66 -7.93
C ASN A 379 -20.71 -5.73 -8.07
N PRO A 380 -21.04 -6.50 -7.02
CA PRO A 380 -22.03 -7.56 -7.10
C PRO A 380 -23.49 -7.07 -7.20
N ASP A 381 -23.77 -5.83 -6.78
CA ASP A 381 -25.12 -5.26 -6.79
C ASP A 381 -25.58 -4.97 -8.23
N GLU A 382 -24.70 -4.41 -9.06
CA GLU A 382 -24.95 -4.13 -10.49
C GLU A 382 -24.55 -5.32 -11.40
N TYR A 383 -23.51 -6.07 -11.02
CA TYR A 383 -22.98 -7.20 -11.79
C TYR A 383 -22.99 -8.48 -10.95
N PRO A 384 -24.15 -9.18 -10.88
CA PRO A 384 -24.25 -10.52 -10.33
C PRO A 384 -23.27 -11.49 -11.01
N SER A 385 -22.91 -12.57 -10.33
CA SER A 385 -21.81 -13.46 -10.72
C SER A 385 -21.91 -14.06 -12.13
N ALA A 386 -23.11 -14.29 -12.67
CA ALA A 386 -23.32 -14.73 -14.06
C ALA A 386 -23.09 -13.63 -15.11
N ALA A 387 -23.22 -12.36 -14.74
CA ALA A 387 -22.86 -11.20 -15.57
C ALA A 387 -21.36 -10.90 -15.46
N ALA A 388 -20.82 -10.86 -14.23
CA ALA A 388 -19.40 -10.66 -13.98
C ALA A 388 -18.52 -11.72 -14.67
N ALA A 389 -18.98 -12.98 -14.74
CA ALA A 389 -18.28 -14.05 -15.45
C ALA A 389 -18.09 -13.79 -16.97
N ARG A 390 -18.88 -12.91 -17.59
CA ARG A 390 -18.74 -12.54 -19.02
C ARG A 390 -17.52 -11.65 -19.29
N LEU A 391 -16.91 -11.08 -18.24
CA LEU A 391 -15.64 -10.33 -18.32
C LEU A 391 -14.43 -11.27 -18.46
N LEU A 392 -14.59 -12.58 -18.21
CA LEU A 392 -13.51 -13.57 -18.18
C LEU A 392 -13.16 -14.07 -19.60
N LYS A 393 -12.53 -13.19 -20.39
CA LYS A 393 -12.08 -13.41 -21.78
C LYS A 393 -10.54 -13.36 -21.90
N PRO A 394 -9.94 -13.95 -22.95
CA PRO A 394 -8.53 -13.68 -23.30
C PRO A 394 -8.32 -12.19 -23.65
N VAL A 395 -7.10 -11.71 -23.42
CA VAL A 395 -6.64 -10.33 -23.71
C VAL A 395 -5.25 -10.43 -24.34
N GLU A 396 -4.99 -9.71 -25.44
CA GLU A 396 -3.67 -9.77 -26.07
C GLU A 396 -2.58 -9.11 -25.21
N CYS A 397 -1.50 -9.85 -24.97
CA CYS A 397 -0.40 -9.42 -24.12
C CYS A 397 0.92 -9.31 -24.91
N THR A 398 1.86 -8.51 -24.43
CA THR A 398 3.25 -8.57 -24.91
C THR A 398 3.96 -9.73 -24.25
N VAL A 399 4.64 -10.56 -25.05
CA VAL A 399 5.37 -11.76 -24.60
C VAL A 399 6.85 -11.57 -24.90
N MET A 400 7.70 -11.60 -23.87
CA MET A 400 9.14 -11.38 -24.00
C MET A 400 9.93 -12.60 -23.49
N GLU A 401 10.75 -13.22 -24.34
CA GLU A 401 11.68 -14.27 -23.91
C GLU A 401 12.68 -13.71 -22.88
N THR A 402 12.92 -14.44 -21.79
CA THR A 402 13.81 -14.00 -20.71
C THR A 402 14.82 -15.07 -20.30
N ASN A 403 16.08 -14.65 -20.20
CA ASN A 403 17.19 -15.48 -19.71
C ASN A 403 17.22 -15.60 -18.17
N VAL A 404 16.22 -15.08 -17.46
CA VAL A 404 16.11 -15.22 -16.01
C VAL A 404 15.89 -16.70 -15.64
N LYS A 405 16.97 -17.36 -15.22
CA LYS A 405 16.89 -18.57 -14.41
C LYS A 405 16.04 -18.26 -13.19
N THR A 406 14.88 -18.90 -13.10
CA THR A 406 13.85 -18.63 -12.09
C THR A 406 14.43 -18.58 -10.70
N HIS A 407 14.37 -17.40 -10.07
CA HIS A 407 14.45 -17.27 -8.61
C HIS A 407 13.06 -17.39 -7.96
N CYS A 408 12.15 -18.11 -8.62
CA CYS A 408 11.20 -18.98 -7.95
C CYS A 408 11.95 -20.14 -7.28
N HIS A 409 12.84 -19.82 -6.33
CA HIS A 409 13.45 -20.83 -5.46
C HIS A 409 12.33 -21.40 -4.59
N VAL A 410 12.06 -22.70 -4.75
CA VAL A 410 11.75 -23.53 -3.59
C VAL A 410 12.96 -23.36 -2.66
N PRO A 411 12.82 -22.82 -1.44
CA PRO A 411 14.00 -22.50 -0.64
C PRO A 411 14.73 -23.77 -0.22
N ASP A 412 16.05 -23.79 -0.45
CA ASP A 412 16.92 -24.72 0.26
C ASP A 412 16.91 -24.44 1.77
N LYS A 413 17.33 -25.45 2.54
CA LYS A 413 16.90 -25.68 3.94
C LYS A 413 17.30 -24.59 4.94
N ASP A 414 18.24 -23.73 4.58
CA ASP A 414 18.86 -22.68 5.38
C ASP A 414 18.32 -21.26 5.10
N GLY A 415 17.34 -21.12 4.20
CA GLY A 415 16.26 -20.13 4.34
C GLY A 415 16.60 -18.64 4.18
N SER A 416 17.78 -18.28 3.67
CA SER A 416 18.13 -16.89 3.35
C SER A 416 17.74 -16.52 1.91
N ILE A 417 17.28 -15.28 1.70
CA ILE A 417 17.04 -14.70 0.36
C ILE A 417 17.68 -13.31 0.32
N GLN A 418 18.71 -13.13 -0.51
CA GLN A 418 19.12 -11.82 -0.99
C GLN A 418 18.59 -11.63 -2.41
N MET A 419 17.81 -10.57 -2.63
CA MET A 419 17.52 -10.05 -3.96
C MET A 419 17.99 -8.59 -4.03
N ARG A 420 18.92 -8.30 -4.94
CA ARG A 420 19.31 -6.92 -5.27
C ARG A 420 18.57 -6.51 -6.53
N ILE A 421 17.90 -5.36 -6.48
CA ILE A 421 17.20 -4.78 -7.64
C ILE A 421 18.19 -4.35 -8.75
N THR A 422 19.47 -4.18 -8.41
CA THR A 422 20.53 -3.71 -9.33
C THR A 422 20.87 -4.64 -10.48
N ASP A 423 20.56 -5.93 -10.38
CA ASP A 423 21.10 -6.94 -11.32
C ASP A 423 20.24 -7.10 -12.58
N PHE A 424 19.11 -6.41 -12.67
CA PHE A 424 18.20 -6.40 -13.83
C PHE A 424 18.55 -5.37 -14.91
N MET A 425 19.51 -4.46 -14.67
CA MET A 425 19.89 -3.40 -15.63
C MET A 425 21.38 -3.44 -16.00
N LYS A 426 21.79 -4.53 -16.66
CA LYS A 426 23.01 -4.54 -17.48
C LYS A 426 22.65 -4.97 -18.91
N PRO A 427 22.95 -4.14 -19.94
CA PRO A 427 22.90 -4.62 -21.32
C PRO A 427 23.92 -5.77 -21.50
N PRO A 428 23.71 -6.67 -22.48
CA PRO A 428 24.66 -7.73 -22.75
C PRO A 428 26.04 -7.13 -23.08
N SER A 429 27.05 -7.44 -22.25
CA SER A 429 28.42 -6.97 -22.47
C SER A 429 28.88 -7.38 -23.88
N PRO A 430 29.44 -6.46 -24.69
CA PRO A 430 29.85 -6.78 -26.05
C PRO A 430 30.82 -7.96 -26.03
N LYS A 431 30.57 -8.96 -26.88
CA LYS A 431 31.46 -10.12 -27.02
C LYS A 431 32.85 -9.62 -27.37
N LYS A 432 33.82 -9.78 -26.45
CA LYS A 432 35.23 -9.57 -26.78
C LYS A 432 35.58 -10.50 -27.94
N GLN A 433 35.81 -9.94 -29.13
CA GLN A 433 36.42 -10.69 -30.21
C GLN A 433 37.81 -11.12 -29.74
N LYS A 434 38.14 -12.41 -29.92
CA LYS A 434 39.50 -12.90 -29.68
C LYS A 434 40.37 -12.52 -30.87
N ARG A 435 41.25 -11.55 -30.69
CA ARG A 435 42.64 -11.52 -31.19
C ARG A 435 43.42 -10.54 -30.34
#